data_AF-A0A9D1KM94-F1
#
_entry.id   AF-A0A9D1KM94-F1
#
_cell.length_a   1.000
_cell.length_b   1.000
_cell.length_c   1.000
_cell.angle_alpha   90.00
_cell.angle_beta   90.00
_cell.angle_gamma   90.00
#
_symmetry.space_group_name_H-M   'P 1'
#
loop_
_entity.id
_entity.type
_entity.pdbx_description
1 polymer ?
#
loop_
_entity_poly.entity_id
_entity_poly.type
_entity_poly.pdbx_seq_one_letter_code
_entity_poly.pdbx_strand_id
1 'polypeptide(L)'
;QQLNGAEHPIRPAEDVLFGVLDHLPLTGITSIMLMVLIAIFFITGADSASLVMGTMSQQGRTEPARWVTVTWGTLVGAIAAVLLVSDEAGRGLSSLQNATIVAALPFAVIMLFMMIAFLKDLRRDPLILRDHYVRTAVRHGVRAGLEQHGDDFALVPTQYDHSTDPHPWVEPPVDDELAETYKSATSDPPPDEDGPSTGSGA
;
A
#
# COMPACT_ATOMS: atom_id res chain seq x y z
N GLN A 1 -7.49 54.52 8.59
CA GLN A 1 -7.27 54.22 10.02
C GLN A 1 -8.12 53.02 10.37
N GLN A 2 -7.52 51.99 10.98
CA GLN A 2 -8.14 50.76 11.50
C GLN A 2 -8.63 49.72 10.46
N LEU A 3 -7.67 49.07 9.82
CA LEU A 3 -7.74 47.61 9.58
C LEU A 3 -6.78 46.98 10.60
N ASN A 4 -7.15 47.02 11.88
CA ASN A 4 -6.38 46.38 12.95
C ASN A 4 -6.83 44.94 13.07
N GLY A 5 -5.88 44.02 12.86
CA GLY A 5 -6.08 42.59 12.93
C GLY A 5 -6.75 42.16 14.22
N ALA A 6 -7.83 41.40 14.07
CA ALA A 6 -8.27 40.49 15.10
C ALA A 6 -7.17 39.43 15.26
N GLU A 7 -6.15 39.75 16.07
CA GLU A 7 -5.35 38.74 16.75
C GLU A 7 -6.29 38.05 17.74
N HIS A 8 -7.14 37.17 17.22
CA HIS A 8 -7.75 36.15 18.06
C HIS A 8 -6.57 35.34 18.60
N PRO A 9 -6.35 35.29 19.91
CA PRO A 9 -5.39 34.35 20.48
C PRO A 9 -5.79 32.99 19.93
N ILE A 10 -4.91 32.35 19.17
CA ILE A 10 -5.11 30.97 18.73
C ILE A 10 -5.22 30.21 20.05
N ARG A 11 -6.45 29.83 20.43
CA ARG A 11 -6.65 29.07 21.65
C ARG A 11 -5.92 27.74 21.44
N PRO A 12 -5.17 27.27 22.45
CA PRO A 12 -4.63 25.93 22.45
C PRO A 12 -5.72 24.93 22.06
N ALA A 13 -5.37 23.88 21.31
CA ALA A 13 -6.34 22.93 20.78
C ALA A 13 -7.12 22.23 21.91
N GLU A 14 -6.45 22.02 23.03
CA GLU A 14 -7.02 21.52 24.28
C GLU A 14 -8.15 22.44 24.80
N ASP A 15 -7.99 23.75 24.77
CA ASP A 15 -9.00 24.72 25.24
C ASP A 15 -10.23 24.73 24.33
N VAL A 16 -10.05 24.49 23.04
CA VAL A 16 -11.17 24.37 22.09
C VAL A 16 -11.96 23.09 22.35
N LEU A 17 -11.28 21.96 22.58
CA LEU A 17 -11.91 20.68 22.85
C LEU A 17 -12.74 20.73 24.15
N PHE A 18 -12.14 21.21 25.25
CA PHE A 18 -12.85 21.32 26.53
C PHE A 18 -13.94 22.39 26.49
N GLY A 19 -13.73 23.50 25.76
CA GLY A 19 -14.76 24.51 25.55
C GLY A 19 -15.99 24.00 24.78
N VAL A 20 -15.83 23.03 23.87
CA VAL A 20 -16.98 22.37 23.23
C VAL A 20 -17.69 21.42 24.21
N LEU A 21 -16.94 20.71 25.05
CA LEU A 21 -17.52 19.84 26.07
C LEU A 21 -18.35 20.59 27.11
N ASP A 22 -18.00 21.85 27.41
CA ASP A 22 -18.74 22.73 28.30
C ASP A 22 -20.17 23.03 27.81
N HIS A 23 -20.44 22.87 26.51
CA HIS A 23 -21.78 23.04 25.94
C HIS A 23 -22.66 21.78 26.02
N LEU A 24 -22.14 20.65 26.50
CA LEU A 24 -22.90 19.40 26.65
C LEU A 24 -23.56 19.29 28.02
N PRO A 25 -24.79 18.76 28.12
CA PRO A 25 -25.35 18.40 29.42
C PRO A 25 -24.48 17.32 30.07
N LEU A 26 -24.21 17.44 31.37
CA LEU A 26 -23.34 16.54 32.15
C LEU A 26 -21.82 16.68 31.85
N THR A 27 -21.33 17.90 31.61
CA THR A 27 -19.92 18.25 31.34
C THR A 27 -18.89 17.52 32.21
N GLY A 28 -19.14 17.38 33.52
CA GLY A 28 -18.21 16.70 34.42
C GLY A 28 -18.01 15.21 34.09
N ILE A 29 -19.08 14.51 33.71
CA ILE A 29 -19.04 13.09 33.34
C ILE A 29 -18.40 12.92 31.97
N THR A 30 -18.80 13.76 31.00
CA THR A 30 -18.28 13.70 29.63
C THR A 30 -16.78 14.03 29.57
N SER A 31 -16.30 14.96 30.40
CA SER A 31 -14.87 15.28 30.51
C SER A 31 -14.04 14.14 31.07
N ILE A 32 -14.52 13.47 32.13
CA ILE A 32 -13.86 12.28 32.69
C ILE A 32 -13.84 11.15 31.65
N MET A 33 -14.95 10.93 30.96
CA MET A 33 -15.03 9.90 29.92
C MET A 33 -14.08 10.20 28.75
N LEU A 34 -13.98 11.46 28.31
CA LEU A 34 -13.03 11.87 27.28
C LEU A 34 -11.58 11.65 27.72
N MET A 35 -11.24 11.97 28.97
CA MET A 35 -9.90 11.73 29.52
C MET A 35 -9.53 10.24 29.45
N VAL A 36 -10.46 9.36 29.85
CA VAL A 36 -10.29 7.90 29.75
C VAL A 36 -10.15 7.45 28.29
N LEU A 37 -10.94 8.01 27.38
CA LEU A 37 -10.89 7.68 25.96
C LEU A 37 -9.54 8.06 25.33
N ILE A 38 -9.05 9.27 25.61
CA ILE A 38 -7.72 9.74 25.17
C ILE A 38 -6.63 8.81 25.73
N ALA A 39 -6.72 8.43 27.00
CA ALA A 39 -5.75 7.52 27.61
C ALA A 39 -5.73 6.14 26.93
N ILE A 40 -6.90 5.55 26.65
CA ILE A 40 -6.99 4.25 25.98
C ILE A 40 -6.43 4.34 24.55
N PHE A 41 -6.83 5.35 23.77
CA PHE A 41 -6.30 5.54 22.41
C PHE A 41 -4.79 5.73 22.41
N PHE A 42 -4.26 6.47 23.38
CA PHE A 42 -2.82 6.66 23.52
C PHE A 42 -2.10 5.35 23.85
N ILE A 43 -2.60 4.57 24.80
CA ILE A 43 -1.99 3.28 25.20
C ILE A 43 -2.02 2.27 24.05
N THR A 44 -3.17 2.09 23.41
CA THR A 44 -3.31 1.14 22.29
C THR A 44 -2.47 1.57 21.06
N GLY A 45 -2.42 2.88 20.80
CA GLY A 45 -1.56 3.45 19.75
C GLY A 45 -0.07 3.24 20.03
N ALA A 46 0.37 3.48 21.26
CA ALA A 46 1.75 3.28 21.69
C ALA A 46 2.18 1.80 21.65
N ASP A 47 1.28 0.88 22.04
CA ASP A 47 1.53 -0.57 21.95
C ASP A 47 1.74 -1.02 20.51
N SER A 48 0.85 -0.60 19.60
CA SER A 48 0.96 -0.91 18.16
C SER A 48 2.24 -0.34 17.54
N ALA A 49 2.61 0.90 17.88
CA ALA A 49 3.83 1.53 17.39
C ALA A 49 5.09 0.80 17.87
N SER A 50 5.13 0.43 19.15
CA SER A 50 6.25 -0.28 19.76
C SER A 50 6.41 -1.68 19.16
N LEU A 51 5.30 -2.36 18.83
CA LEU A 51 5.31 -3.65 18.16
C LEU A 51 5.94 -3.53 16.76
N VAL A 52 5.49 -2.56 15.95
CA VAL A 52 6.03 -2.33 14.60
C VAL A 52 7.51 -1.97 14.64
N MET A 53 7.94 -1.12 15.57
CA MET A 53 9.37 -0.83 15.76
C MET A 53 10.15 -2.08 16.16
N GLY A 54 9.57 -2.92 17.03
CA GLY A 54 10.14 -4.19 17.44
C GLY A 54 10.33 -5.18 16.30
N THR A 55 9.35 -5.32 15.41
CA THR A 55 9.44 -6.20 14.23
C THR A 55 10.46 -5.69 13.22
N MET A 56 10.48 -4.39 12.94
CA MET A 56 11.47 -3.77 12.06
C MET A 56 12.90 -3.94 12.59
N SER A 57 13.10 -3.83 13.90
CA SER A 57 14.41 -4.03 14.55
C SER A 57 14.88 -5.50 14.57
N GLN A 58 14.00 -6.46 14.25
CA GLN A 58 14.29 -7.90 14.28
C GLN A 58 14.06 -8.56 12.91
N GLN A 59 14.35 -7.86 11.82
CA GLN A 59 14.25 -8.37 10.44
C GLN A 59 12.85 -8.89 10.05
N GLY A 60 11.80 -8.28 10.58
CA GLY A 60 10.42 -8.63 10.23
C GLY A 60 9.88 -9.86 10.97
N ARG A 61 10.46 -10.22 12.11
CA ARG A 61 9.94 -11.30 12.96
C ARG A 61 8.48 -11.05 13.32
N THR A 62 7.60 -12.04 13.10
CA THR A 62 6.15 -11.93 13.36
C THR A 62 5.82 -11.63 14.83
N GLU A 63 6.64 -12.17 15.74
CA GLU A 63 6.58 -11.87 17.17
C GLU A 63 7.94 -11.34 17.64
N PRO A 64 8.06 -10.02 17.85
CA PRO A 64 9.30 -9.43 18.35
C PRO A 64 9.45 -9.73 19.83
N ALA A 65 10.70 -9.89 20.29
CA ALA A 65 11.00 -10.06 21.71
C ALA A 65 10.39 -8.92 22.56
N ARG A 66 9.62 -9.26 23.60
CA ARG A 66 8.90 -8.31 24.46
C ARG A 66 9.80 -7.20 25.03
N TRP A 67 11.05 -7.52 25.35
CA TRP A 67 12.02 -6.55 25.86
C TRP A 67 12.38 -5.45 24.84
N VAL A 68 12.42 -5.79 23.55
CA VAL A 68 12.68 -4.82 22.47
C VAL A 68 11.47 -3.89 22.29
N THR A 69 10.26 -4.43 22.30
CA THR A 69 9.02 -3.63 22.28
C THR A 69 8.96 -2.65 23.45
N VAL A 70 9.24 -3.12 24.68
CA VAL A 70 9.25 -2.26 25.88
C VAL A 70 10.35 -1.20 25.81
N THR A 71 11.52 -1.54 25.28
CA THR A 71 12.63 -0.58 25.10
C THR A 71 12.23 0.54 24.15
N TRP A 72 11.61 0.21 23.01
CA TRP A 72 11.13 1.21 22.05
C TRP A 72 10.02 2.08 22.62
N GLY A 73 9.03 1.49 23.30
CA GLY A 73 7.96 2.25 23.95
C GLY A 73 8.49 3.22 25.01
N THR A 74 9.45 2.77 25.82
CA THR A 74 10.08 3.60 26.86
C THR A 74 10.92 4.72 26.25
N LEU A 75 11.67 4.44 25.18
CA LEU A 75 12.49 5.44 24.48
C LEU A 75 11.62 6.55 23.89
N VAL A 76 10.53 6.19 23.22
CA VAL A 76 9.59 7.17 22.63
C VAL A 76 8.93 8.00 23.74
N GLY A 77 8.52 7.36 24.84
CA GLY A 77 7.99 8.07 26.02
C GLY A 77 9.01 9.04 26.64
N ALA A 78 10.29 8.64 26.72
CA ALA A 78 11.36 9.49 27.23
C ALA A 78 11.61 10.69 26.30
N ILE A 79 11.64 10.48 24.98
CA ILE A 79 11.76 11.58 24.00
C ILE A 79 10.59 12.54 24.13
N ALA A 80 9.36 12.04 24.24
CA ALA A 80 8.18 12.87 24.45
C ALA A 80 8.25 13.69 25.74
N ALA A 81 8.67 13.07 26.85
CA ALA A 81 8.84 13.74 28.14
C ALA A 81 9.91 14.84 28.06
N VAL A 82 11.06 14.56 27.42
CA VAL A 82 12.12 15.55 27.21
C VAL A 82 11.62 16.71 26.36
N LEU A 83 10.93 16.44 25.24
CA LEU A 83 10.37 17.49 24.38
C LEU A 83 9.33 18.36 25.09
N LEU A 84 8.57 17.78 26.03
CA LEU A 84 7.58 18.50 26.82
C LEU A 84 8.22 19.36 27.92
N VAL A 85 9.28 18.87 28.58
CA VAL A 85 9.98 19.57 29.67
C VAL A 85 10.95 20.63 29.15
N SER A 86 11.52 20.44 27.96
CA SER A 86 12.58 21.33 27.42
C SER A 86 12.08 22.70 26.96
N ASP A 87 10.77 22.97 27.02
CA ASP A 87 10.21 24.23 26.51
C ASP A 87 9.78 25.18 27.63
N GLU A 88 10.63 26.16 27.90
CA GLU A 88 10.56 27.12 29.01
C GLU A 88 9.49 28.23 28.82
N ALA A 89 8.55 28.10 27.88
CA ALA A 89 7.66 29.20 27.49
C ALA A 89 6.20 28.82 27.16
N GLY A 90 5.69 27.69 27.65
CA GLY A 90 4.27 27.33 27.46
C GLY A 90 3.88 27.09 26.00
N ARG A 91 4.84 26.74 25.14
CA ARG A 91 4.65 26.46 23.70
C ARG A 91 5.02 25.01 23.35
N GLY A 92 4.99 24.09 24.32
CA GLY A 92 5.43 22.69 24.16
C GLY A 92 4.76 21.97 22.99
N LEU A 93 3.50 22.29 22.69
CA LEU A 93 2.77 21.77 21.52
C LEU A 93 3.44 22.17 20.18
N SER A 94 3.92 23.40 20.09
CA SER A 94 4.60 23.90 18.88
C SER A 94 5.98 23.24 18.70
N SER A 95 6.69 22.98 19.79
CA SER A 95 7.97 22.24 19.76
C SER A 95 7.75 20.79 19.28
N LEU A 96 6.76 20.09 19.81
CA LEU A 96 6.39 18.74 19.39
C LEU A 96 5.96 18.69 17.91
N GLN A 97 5.18 19.69 17.47
CA GLN A 97 4.76 19.80 16.08
C GLN A 97 5.96 20.00 15.15
N ASN A 98 6.88 20.90 15.48
CA ASN A 98 8.08 21.14 14.68
C ASN A 98 8.97 19.90 14.59
N ALA A 99 9.21 19.22 15.71
CA ALA A 99 9.96 17.97 15.72
C ALA A 99 9.31 16.90 14.84
N THR A 100 7.97 16.79 14.90
CA THR A 100 7.19 15.86 14.07
C THR A 100 7.30 16.20 12.59
N ILE A 101 7.21 17.48 12.21
CA ILE A 101 7.34 17.91 10.80
C ILE A 101 8.73 17.56 10.26
N VAL A 102 9.78 17.87 11.02
CA VAL A 102 11.16 17.58 10.62
C VAL A 102 11.39 16.06 10.48
N ALA A 103 10.83 15.25 11.40
CA ALA A 103 10.91 13.80 11.32
C ALA A 103 10.08 13.19 10.17
N ALA A 104 8.90 13.75 9.88
CA ALA A 104 7.97 13.24 8.87
C ALA A 104 8.42 13.51 7.43
N LEU A 105 9.13 14.62 7.19
CA LEU A 105 9.55 15.04 5.85
C LEU A 105 10.41 13.99 5.10
N PRO A 106 11.50 13.42 5.67
CA PRO A 106 12.26 12.37 5.00
C PRO A 106 11.43 11.08 4.84
N PHE A 107 10.58 10.75 5.82
CA PHE A 107 9.71 9.57 5.73
C PHE A 107 8.68 9.69 4.60
N ALA A 108 8.16 10.88 4.33
CA ALA A 108 7.25 11.14 3.22
C ALA A 108 7.90 10.85 1.86
N VAL A 109 9.20 11.12 1.70
CA VAL A 109 9.96 10.79 0.49
C VAL A 109 10.04 9.26 0.31
N ILE A 110 10.32 8.52 1.39
CA ILE A 110 10.33 7.05 1.37
C ILE A 110 8.95 6.51 0.99
N MET A 111 7.89 7.07 1.56
CA MET A 111 6.51 6.68 1.26
C MET A 111 6.15 6.91 -0.22
N LEU A 112 6.64 7.99 -0.83
CA LEU A 112 6.47 8.24 -2.26
C LEU A 112 7.16 7.17 -3.12
N PHE A 113 8.40 6.80 -2.77
CA PHE A 113 9.09 5.71 -3.47
C PHE A 113 8.40 4.36 -3.28
N MET A 114 7.88 4.08 -2.08
CA MET A 114 7.08 2.89 -1.80
C MET A 114 5.82 2.85 -2.68
N MET A 115 5.13 3.98 -2.85
CA MET A 115 3.95 4.06 -3.72
C MET A 115 4.31 3.75 -5.18
N ILE A 116 5.42 4.28 -5.69
CA ILE A 116 5.89 3.99 -7.06
C ILE A 116 6.29 2.51 -7.20
N ALA A 117 7.00 1.96 -6.21
CA ALA A 117 7.38 0.55 -6.20
C ALA A 117 6.15 -0.36 -6.18
N PHE A 118 5.17 -0.07 -5.32
CA PHE A 118 3.91 -0.80 -5.24
C PHE A 118 3.11 -0.75 -6.55
N LEU A 119 3.02 0.43 -7.19
CA LEU A 119 2.37 0.55 -8.49
C LEU A 119 3.11 -0.21 -9.60
N LYS A 120 4.45 -0.25 -9.54
CA LYS A 120 5.27 -1.01 -10.50
C LYS A 120 5.10 -2.51 -10.29
N ASP A 121 5.03 -2.95 -9.03
CA ASP A 121 4.83 -4.34 -8.64
C ASP A 121 3.45 -4.84 -9.06
N LEU A 122 2.40 -4.06 -8.75
CA LEU A 122 1.04 -4.37 -9.17
C LEU A 122 0.88 -4.42 -10.70
N ARG A 123 1.62 -3.59 -11.45
CA ARG A 123 1.61 -3.65 -12.93
C ARG A 123 2.30 -4.89 -13.50
N ARG A 124 3.13 -5.57 -12.71
CA ARG A 124 3.76 -6.84 -13.08
C ARG A 124 2.96 -8.04 -12.59
N ASP A 125 1.83 -7.82 -11.93
CA ASP A 125 0.97 -8.90 -11.46
C ASP A 125 0.54 -9.79 -12.64
N PRO A 126 0.90 -11.08 -12.59
CA PRO A 126 0.47 -12.12 -13.51
C PRO A 126 -1.01 -12.11 -13.87
N LEU A 127 -1.88 -11.84 -12.91
CA LEU A 127 -3.33 -11.84 -13.13
C LEU A 127 -3.76 -10.68 -14.02
N ILE A 128 -3.11 -9.52 -13.87
CA ILE A 128 -3.33 -8.34 -14.72
C ILE A 128 -2.78 -8.61 -16.12
N LEU A 129 -1.62 -9.26 -16.22
CA LEU A 129 -0.98 -9.55 -17.50
C LEU A 129 -1.72 -10.61 -18.33
N ARG A 130 -2.33 -11.61 -17.66
CA ARG A 130 -3.13 -12.65 -18.30
C ARG A 130 -4.35 -12.09 -19.04
N ASP A 131 -5.09 -11.14 -18.45
CA ASP A 131 -6.27 -10.55 -19.11
C ASP A 131 -5.87 -9.77 -20.37
N HIS A 132 -4.75 -9.04 -20.31
CA HIS A 132 -4.21 -8.31 -21.46
C HIS A 132 -3.73 -9.23 -22.58
N TYR A 133 -3.04 -10.32 -22.25
CA TYR A 133 -2.60 -11.31 -23.23
C TYR A 133 -3.78 -11.98 -23.93
N VAL A 134 -4.77 -12.47 -23.17
CA VAL A 134 -5.94 -13.18 -23.72
C VAL A 134 -6.72 -12.30 -24.70
N ARG A 135 -6.97 -11.03 -24.35
CA ARG A 135 -7.68 -10.09 -25.25
C ARG A 135 -6.91 -9.84 -26.54
N THR A 136 -5.60 -9.72 -26.45
CA THR A 136 -4.73 -9.46 -27.60
C THR A 136 -4.67 -10.69 -28.51
N ALA A 137 -4.41 -11.88 -27.94
CA ALA A 137 -4.37 -13.14 -28.67
C ALA A 137 -5.69 -13.45 -29.38
N VAL A 138 -6.84 -13.27 -28.71
CA VAL A 138 -8.16 -13.44 -29.33
C VAL A 138 -8.36 -12.45 -30.47
N ARG A 139 -7.99 -11.17 -30.29
CA ARG A 139 -8.14 -10.16 -31.35
C ARG A 139 -7.30 -10.50 -32.59
N HIS A 140 -6.06 -10.95 -32.40
CA HIS A 140 -5.20 -11.36 -33.51
C HIS A 140 -5.72 -12.64 -34.19
N GLY A 141 -6.13 -13.65 -33.41
CA GLY A 141 -6.71 -14.89 -33.93
C GLY A 141 -7.99 -14.66 -34.74
N VAL A 142 -8.89 -13.80 -34.25
CA VAL A 142 -10.11 -13.42 -34.99
C VAL A 142 -9.77 -12.72 -36.29
N ARG A 143 -8.81 -11.78 -36.28
CA ARG A 143 -8.38 -11.07 -37.48
C ARG A 143 -7.77 -12.01 -38.51
N ALA A 144 -6.85 -12.88 -38.11
CA ALA A 144 -6.23 -13.86 -39.00
C ALA A 144 -7.26 -14.86 -39.56
N GLY A 145 -8.19 -15.33 -38.70
CA GLY A 145 -9.29 -16.21 -39.11
C GLY A 145 -10.18 -15.57 -40.18
N LEU A 146 -10.57 -14.30 -39.98
CA LEU A 146 -11.36 -13.53 -40.95
C LEU A 146 -10.59 -13.27 -42.25
N GLU A 147 -9.29 -12.97 -42.19
CA GLU A 147 -8.46 -12.74 -43.38
C GLU A 147 -8.31 -14.01 -44.25
N GLN A 148 -8.26 -15.19 -43.61
CA GLN A 148 -7.99 -16.45 -44.30
C GLN A 148 -9.26 -17.22 -44.70
N HIS A 149 -10.33 -17.12 -43.91
CA HIS A 149 -11.57 -17.91 -44.10
C HIS A 149 -12.83 -17.03 -44.31
N GLY A 150 -12.72 -15.71 -44.22
CA GLY A 150 -13.86 -14.80 -44.38
C GLY A 150 -14.91 -14.98 -43.29
N ASP A 151 -16.19 -14.96 -43.67
CA ASP A 151 -17.33 -15.11 -42.76
C ASP A 151 -17.56 -16.56 -42.27
N ASP A 152 -16.87 -17.55 -42.86
CA ASP A 152 -16.97 -18.97 -42.48
C ASP A 152 -15.95 -19.34 -41.39
N PHE A 153 -15.90 -18.52 -40.35
CA PHE A 153 -15.00 -18.67 -39.20
C PHE A 153 -15.79 -18.64 -37.89
N ALA A 154 -15.50 -19.57 -36.98
CA ALA A 154 -16.11 -19.61 -35.66
C ALA A 154 -15.08 -19.97 -34.57
N LEU A 155 -15.16 -19.28 -33.43
CA LEU A 155 -14.42 -19.64 -32.22
C LEU A 155 -15.24 -20.62 -31.40
N VAL A 156 -14.71 -21.84 -31.22
CA VAL A 156 -15.32 -22.85 -30.36
C VAL A 156 -14.38 -23.08 -29.17
N PRO A 157 -14.81 -22.80 -27.93
CA PRO A 157 -14.01 -23.13 -26.77
C PRO A 157 -13.96 -24.65 -26.62
N THR A 158 -12.77 -25.22 -26.75
CA THR A 158 -12.51 -26.64 -26.47
C THR A 158 -11.70 -26.74 -25.18
N GLN A 159 -11.85 -27.84 -24.45
CA GLN A 159 -10.87 -28.17 -23.42
C GLN A 159 -9.63 -28.67 -24.14
N TYR A 160 -8.51 -27.99 -23.90
CA TYR A 160 -7.22 -28.37 -24.45
C TYR A 160 -6.54 -29.34 -23.48
N ASP A 161 -6.16 -30.51 -23.98
CA ASP A 161 -5.44 -31.51 -23.19
C ASP A 161 -3.95 -31.16 -23.18
N HIS A 162 -3.51 -30.59 -22.07
CA HIS A 162 -2.14 -30.12 -21.86
C HIS A 162 -1.11 -31.24 -21.66
N SER A 163 -1.52 -32.53 -21.66
CA SER A 163 -0.59 -33.65 -21.48
C SER A 163 0.42 -33.82 -22.62
N THR A 164 0.18 -33.17 -23.76
CA THR A 164 1.02 -33.28 -24.97
C THR A 164 1.89 -32.04 -25.21
N ASP A 165 1.80 -31.02 -24.35
CA ASP A 165 2.53 -29.77 -24.54
C ASP A 165 4.06 -29.97 -24.36
N PRO A 166 4.90 -29.41 -25.24
CA PRO A 166 6.36 -29.45 -25.08
C PRO A 166 6.84 -28.77 -23.78
N HIS A 167 6.01 -27.89 -23.22
CA HIS A 167 6.28 -27.15 -21.99
C HIS A 167 5.19 -27.40 -20.94
N PRO A 168 5.55 -27.49 -19.64
CA PRO A 168 4.59 -27.66 -18.56
C PRO A 168 3.53 -26.57 -18.56
N TRP A 169 2.28 -26.97 -18.38
CA TRP A 169 1.20 -26.01 -18.18
C TRP A 169 1.45 -25.20 -16.91
N VAL A 170 1.17 -23.89 -16.98
CA VAL A 170 1.47 -22.96 -15.90
C VAL A 170 0.44 -23.11 -14.79
N GLU A 171 0.77 -23.94 -13.81
CA GLU A 171 0.04 -23.98 -12.54
C GLU A 171 0.56 -22.87 -11.61
N PRO A 172 -0.30 -22.20 -10.83
CA PRO A 172 0.15 -21.26 -9.81
C PRO A 172 1.21 -21.90 -8.89
N PRO A 173 2.30 -21.20 -8.53
CA PRO A 173 2.42 -19.74 -8.52
C PRO A 173 3.01 -19.18 -9.81
N VAL A 174 2.50 -18.02 -10.22
CA VAL A 174 3.04 -17.30 -11.36
C VAL A 174 4.23 -16.47 -10.90
N ASP A 175 5.39 -16.70 -11.50
CA ASP A 175 6.66 -16.04 -11.17
C ASP A 175 6.98 -14.88 -12.13
N ASP A 176 8.09 -14.17 -11.85
CA ASP A 176 8.55 -13.04 -12.67
C ASP A 176 8.89 -13.44 -14.11
N GLU A 177 9.30 -14.70 -14.33
CA GLU A 177 9.63 -15.26 -15.66
C GLU A 177 8.38 -15.33 -16.56
N LEU A 178 7.25 -15.70 -15.98
CA LEU A 178 5.96 -15.68 -16.66
C LEU A 178 5.47 -14.27 -16.99
N ALA A 179 5.72 -13.30 -16.11
CA ALA A 179 5.40 -11.91 -16.41
C ALA A 179 6.22 -11.39 -17.62
N GLU A 180 7.47 -11.82 -17.77
CA GLU A 180 8.27 -11.49 -18.96
C GLU A 180 7.75 -12.18 -20.23
N THR A 181 7.30 -13.43 -20.12
CA THR A 181 6.74 -14.22 -21.24
C THR A 181 5.46 -13.60 -21.81
N TYR A 182 4.52 -13.19 -20.95
CA TYR A 182 3.30 -12.50 -21.43
C TYR A 182 3.63 -11.12 -22.03
N LYS A 183 4.64 -10.44 -21.49
CA LYS A 183 5.08 -9.14 -21.99
C LYS A 183 5.75 -9.28 -23.36
N SER A 184 6.59 -10.28 -23.60
CA SER A 184 7.20 -10.53 -24.91
C SER A 184 6.17 -10.93 -25.95
N ALA A 185 5.26 -11.84 -25.61
CA ALA A 185 4.22 -12.33 -26.53
C ALA A 185 3.16 -11.27 -26.90
N THR A 186 3.04 -10.19 -26.12
CA THR A 186 2.22 -9.02 -26.46
C THR A 186 3.00 -7.97 -27.26
N SER A 187 4.34 -8.00 -27.23
CA SER A 187 5.22 -7.01 -27.87
C SER A 187 5.61 -7.39 -29.30
N ASP A 188 5.77 -8.68 -29.58
CA ASP A 188 6.08 -9.23 -30.90
C ASP A 188 5.03 -10.29 -31.26
N PRO A 189 4.51 -10.30 -32.51
CA PRO A 189 3.72 -11.43 -32.98
C PRO A 189 4.59 -12.70 -32.86
N PRO A 190 4.01 -13.85 -32.46
CA PRO A 190 4.78 -15.09 -32.42
C PRO A 190 5.40 -15.33 -33.81
N PRO A 191 6.69 -15.69 -33.89
CA PRO A 191 7.27 -16.06 -35.17
C PRO A 191 6.40 -17.18 -35.74
N ASP A 192 6.09 -17.09 -37.03
CA ASP A 192 5.30 -18.08 -37.74
C ASP A 192 5.96 -19.45 -37.52
N GLU A 193 5.48 -20.22 -36.55
CA GLU A 193 5.85 -21.63 -36.44
C GLU A 193 5.20 -22.29 -37.64
N ASP A 194 6.04 -22.65 -38.61
CA ASP A 194 5.70 -23.46 -39.76
C ASP A 194 4.80 -24.62 -39.28
N GLY A 195 3.52 -24.56 -39.70
CA GLY A 195 2.51 -25.53 -39.28
C GLY A 195 2.95 -26.96 -39.56
N PRO A 196 2.37 -27.95 -38.85
CA PRO A 196 2.77 -29.34 -38.96
C PRO A 196 2.80 -29.76 -40.43
N SER A 197 4.00 -30.12 -40.91
CA SER A 197 4.23 -30.59 -42.26
C SER A 197 3.27 -31.75 -42.52
N THR A 198 2.22 -31.49 -43.30
CA THR A 198 1.34 -32.52 -43.81
C THR A 198 2.16 -33.33 -44.81
N GLY A 199 2.75 -34.42 -44.32
CA GLY A 199 3.43 -35.42 -45.13
C GLY A 199 2.44 -36.06 -46.10
N SER A 200 2.32 -35.49 -47.29
CA SER A 200 1.79 -36.17 -48.46
C SER A 200 2.88 -37.11 -48.99
N GLY A 201 2.67 -38.41 -48.84
CA GLY A 201 3.50 -39.45 -49.40
C GLY A 201 2.63 -40.65 -49.73
N ALA A 202 2.46 -40.87 -51.04
CA ALA A 202 1.77 -41.99 -51.67
C ALA A 202 2.46 -43.34 -51.42
#